data_AF-A0A2H9RP78-F1
#
_entry.id   AF-A0A2H9RP78-F1
#
_cell.length_a   1.000
_cell.length_b   1.000
_cell.length_c   1.000
_cell.angle_alpha   90.00
_cell.angle_beta   90.00
_cell.angle_gamma   90.00
#
_symmetry.space_group_name_H-M   'P 1'
#
loop_
_entity.id
_entity.type
_entity.pdbx_description
1 polymer ?
#
loop_
_entity_poly.entity_id
_entity_poly.type
_entity_poly.pdbx_seq_one_letter_code
_entity_poly.pdbx_strand_id
1 'polypeptide(L)'
;MPLTNNVIIKLNEITTMVENKSKLSESEINEIKIIFKSLVEKNERYDLDEIEFWFENEGSWTIKEPRIRIVNLANYIQDKYQQTAHLRIISDDNCGCGN
;
A
#
# COMPACT_ATOMS: atom_id res chain seq x y z
N MET A 1 -4.71 -13.18 4.31
CA MET A 1 -6.15 -13.15 3.89
C MET A 1 -6.19 -12.91 2.40
N PRO A 2 -7.11 -13.50 1.63
CA PRO A 2 -7.15 -13.29 0.18
C PRO A 2 -7.36 -11.81 -0.15
N LEU A 3 -6.68 -11.31 -1.19
CA LEU A 3 -6.83 -9.94 -1.64
C LEU A 3 -8.27 -9.64 -2.06
N THR A 4 -8.77 -8.46 -1.69
CA THR A 4 -10.08 -7.99 -2.15
C THR A 4 -10.00 -7.66 -3.64
N ASN A 5 -11.14 -7.74 -4.34
CA ASN A 5 -11.23 -7.36 -5.76
C ASN A 5 -10.75 -5.92 -6.01
N ASN A 6 -11.01 -5.01 -5.08
CA ASN A 6 -10.58 -3.61 -5.19
C ASN A 6 -9.06 -3.48 -5.13
N VAL A 7 -8.39 -4.23 -4.23
CA VAL A 7 -6.93 -4.28 -4.19
C VAL A 7 -6.38 -4.84 -5.49
N ILE A 8 -6.93 -5.94 -6.00
CA ILE A 8 -6.50 -6.56 -7.28
C ILE A 8 -6.63 -5.57 -8.45
N ILE A 9 -7.72 -4.81 -8.54
CA ILE A 9 -7.90 -3.78 -9.56
C ILE A 9 -6.77 -2.73 -9.48
N LYS A 10 -6.41 -2.30 -8.26
CA LYS A 10 -5.31 -1.35 -8.06
C LYS A 10 -3.93 -1.93 -8.37
N LEU A 11 -3.70 -3.22 -8.14
CA LEU A 11 -2.45 -3.89 -8.56
C LEU A 11 -2.35 -4.00 -10.08
N ASN A 12 -3.46 -4.25 -10.77
CA ASN A 12 -3.51 -4.19 -12.23
C ASN A 12 -3.20 -2.79 -12.75
N GLU A 13 -3.78 -1.75 -12.14
CA GLU A 13 -3.50 -0.35 -12.48
C GLU A 13 -2.01 -0.04 -12.39
N ILE A 14 -1.34 -0.45 -11.30
CA ILE A 14 0.12 -0.33 -11.15
C ILE A 14 0.85 -1.05 -12.29
N THR A 15 0.44 -2.28 -12.61
CA THR A 15 1.08 -3.10 -13.65
C THR A 15 0.92 -2.52 -15.05
N THR A 16 -0.18 -1.82 -15.32
CA THR A 16 -0.42 -1.13 -16.59
C THR A 16 0.28 0.23 -16.67
N MET A 17 0.45 0.90 -15.53
CA MET A 17 1.10 2.20 -15.45
C MET A 17 2.62 2.09 -15.56
N VAL A 18 3.21 1.03 -14.99
CA VAL A 18 4.66 0.82 -15.01
C VAL A 18 5.09 0.25 -16.36
N GLU A 19 5.72 1.11 -17.17
CA GLU A 19 6.23 0.74 -18.49
C GLU A 19 7.46 -0.16 -18.37
N ASN A 20 8.38 0.15 -17.45
CA ASN A 20 9.61 -0.62 -17.24
C ASN A 20 9.65 -1.31 -15.87
N LYS A 21 9.24 -2.57 -15.85
CA LYS A 21 9.20 -3.42 -14.66
C LYS A 21 10.56 -3.87 -14.15
N SER A 22 11.65 -3.41 -14.77
CA SER A 22 13.02 -3.65 -14.28
C SER A 22 13.48 -2.58 -13.30
N LYS A 23 12.95 -1.35 -13.42
CA LYS A 23 13.36 -0.22 -12.59
C LYS A 23 12.23 0.79 -12.49
N LEU A 24 11.78 1.03 -11.26
CA LEU A 24 10.78 2.06 -10.97
C LEU A 24 11.41 3.46 -11.00
N SER A 25 10.82 4.34 -11.78
CA SER A 25 11.09 5.77 -11.77
C SER A 25 10.48 6.45 -10.54
N GLU A 26 10.95 7.66 -10.23
CA GLU A 26 10.44 8.42 -9.09
C GLU A 26 8.97 8.81 -9.27
N SER A 27 8.54 9.10 -10.49
CA SER A 27 7.15 9.38 -10.80
C SER A 27 6.27 8.15 -10.54
N GLU A 28 6.65 6.98 -11.04
CA GLU A 28 5.92 5.73 -10.80
C GLU A 28 5.84 5.41 -9.31
N ILE A 29 6.94 5.62 -8.57
CA ILE A 29 6.96 5.43 -7.11
C ILE A 29 5.94 6.34 -6.42
N ASN A 30 5.82 7.60 -6.84
CA ASN A 30 4.87 8.53 -6.26
C ASN A 30 3.43 8.13 -6.57
N GLU A 31 3.14 7.70 -7.79
CA GLU A 31 1.81 7.20 -8.16
C GLU A 31 1.44 5.93 -7.39
N ILE A 32 2.36 4.96 -7.29
CA ILE A 32 2.17 3.73 -6.49
C ILE A 32 1.83 4.10 -5.04
N LYS A 33 2.50 5.09 -4.46
CA LYS A 33 2.20 5.57 -3.11
C LYS A 33 0.78 6.13 -3.01
N ILE A 34 0.33 6.90 -4.00
CA ILE A 34 -1.02 7.48 -4.02
C ILE A 34 -2.07 6.36 -4.09
N ILE A 35 -1.83 5.34 -4.90
CA ILE A 35 -2.72 4.17 -5.04
C ILE A 35 -2.90 3.46 -3.69
N PHE A 36 -1.79 3.07 -3.02
CA PHE A 36 -1.87 2.40 -1.72
C PHE A 36 -2.44 3.30 -0.63
N LYS A 37 -2.18 4.61 -0.68
CA LYS A 37 -2.76 5.58 0.24
C LYS A 37 -4.29 5.63 0.10
N SER A 38 -4.79 5.64 -1.13
CA SER A 38 -6.24 5.61 -1.39
C SER A 38 -6.91 4.34 -0.85
N LEU A 39 -6.24 3.19 -0.92
CA LEU A 39 -6.74 1.94 -0.36
C LEU A 39 -6.90 2.02 1.17
N VAL A 40 -5.84 2.43 1.87
CA VAL A 40 -5.88 2.51 3.35
C VAL A 40 -6.84 3.59 3.84
N GLU A 41 -6.99 4.70 3.11
CA GLU A 41 -7.97 5.76 3.43
C GLU A 41 -9.42 5.29 3.29
N LYS A 42 -9.69 4.33 2.40
CA LYS A 42 -10.99 3.66 2.27
C LYS A 42 -11.18 2.53 3.28
N ASN A 43 -10.27 2.40 4.24
CA ASN A 43 -10.25 1.34 5.24
C ASN A 43 -10.10 -0.06 4.62
N GLU A 44 -9.52 -0.16 3.42
CA GLU A 44 -9.15 -1.43 2.82
C GLU A 44 -7.78 -1.86 3.34
N ARG A 45 -7.74 -3.05 3.94
CA ARG A 45 -6.49 -3.69 4.35
C ARG A 45 -6.07 -4.70 3.30
N TYR A 46 -4.76 -4.80 3.11
CA TYR A 46 -4.16 -5.76 2.21
C TYR A 46 -3.05 -6.52 2.93
N ASP A 47 -2.84 -7.75 2.49
CA ASP A 47 -1.81 -8.63 2.98
C ASP A 47 -0.57 -8.47 2.10
N LEU A 48 0.59 -8.21 2.72
CA LEU A 48 1.83 -7.91 1.99
C LEU A 48 2.37 -9.14 1.27
N ASP A 49 2.23 -10.32 1.88
CA ASP A 49 2.69 -11.57 1.30
C ASP A 49 1.85 -11.91 0.06
N GLU A 50 0.55 -11.64 0.12
CA GLU A 50 -0.35 -11.83 -1.02
C GLU A 50 -0.09 -10.81 -2.15
N ILE A 51 0.30 -9.56 -1.82
CA ILE A 51 0.72 -8.59 -2.84
C ILE A 51 2.00 -9.08 -3.54
N GLU A 52 3.00 -9.54 -2.79
CA GLU A 52 4.23 -10.08 -3.37
C GLU A 52 3.92 -11.26 -4.29
N PHE A 53 3.10 -12.21 -3.81
CA PHE A 53 2.69 -13.37 -4.56
C PHE A 53 1.89 -12.98 -5.81
N TRP A 54 1.01 -11.99 -5.73
CA TRP A 54 0.26 -11.51 -6.89
C TRP A 54 1.19 -11.03 -8.01
N PHE A 55 2.18 -10.18 -7.67
CA PHE A 55 3.16 -9.70 -8.66
C PHE A 55 4.06 -10.81 -9.19
N GLU A 56 4.37 -11.81 -8.37
CA GLU A 56 5.14 -12.97 -8.81
C GLU A 56 4.37 -13.83 -9.83
N ASN A 57 3.05 -13.98 -9.66
CA ASN A 57 2.21 -14.82 -10.52
C ASN A 57 1.63 -14.09 -11.75
N GLU A 58 1.58 -12.76 -11.74
CA GLU A 58 1.08 -11.99 -12.88
C GLU A 58 1.94 -12.20 -14.15
N GLY A 59 3.24 -12.50 -13.98
CA GLY A 59 4.12 -12.99 -15.05
C GLY A 59 4.92 -11.92 -15.79
N SER A 60 4.56 -10.65 -15.71
CA SER A 60 5.33 -9.56 -16.33
C SER A 60 6.42 -8.98 -15.41
N TRP A 61 6.29 -9.18 -14.10
CA TRP A 61 7.27 -8.75 -13.10
C TRP A 61 8.32 -9.83 -12.84
N THR A 62 9.28 -9.94 -13.75
CA THR A 62 10.33 -10.98 -13.69
C THR A 62 11.45 -10.66 -12.70
N ILE A 63 11.69 -9.38 -12.39
CA ILE A 63 12.78 -8.95 -11.51
C ILE A 63 12.25 -8.77 -10.10
N LYS A 64 12.93 -9.39 -9.12
CA LYS A 64 12.50 -9.40 -7.71
C LYS A 64 12.58 -8.03 -7.05
N GLU A 65 13.63 -7.26 -7.34
CA GLU A 65 13.90 -5.96 -6.71
C GLU A 65 12.73 -4.95 -6.79
N PRO A 66 12.15 -4.66 -7.98
CA PRO A 66 11.01 -3.77 -8.08
C PRO A 66 9.76 -4.33 -7.40
N ARG A 67 9.54 -5.66 -7.38
CA ARG A 67 8.42 -6.27 -6.62
C ARG A 67 8.56 -6.00 -5.12
N ILE A 68 9.72 -6.31 -4.54
CA ILE A 68 10.02 -6.04 -3.13
C ILE A 68 9.84 -4.54 -2.83
N ARG A 69 10.29 -3.67 -3.74
CA ARG A 69 10.16 -2.22 -3.56
C ARG A 69 8.70 -1.78 -3.46
N ILE A 70 7.81 -2.34 -4.29
CA ILE A 70 6.37 -2.06 -4.23
C ILE A 70 5.78 -2.54 -2.91
N VAL A 71 6.11 -3.76 -2.47
CA VAL A 71 5.64 -4.32 -1.19
C VAL A 71 6.10 -3.46 -0.01
N ASN A 72 7.35 -3.00 -0.02
CA ASN A 72 7.87 -2.10 1.01
C ASN A 72 7.15 -0.75 1.04
N LEU A 73 6.78 -0.20 -0.13
CA LEU A 73 5.97 1.03 -0.20
C LEU A 73 4.58 0.81 0.39
N ALA A 74 3.94 -0.31 0.05
CA ALA A 74 2.63 -0.69 0.59
C ALA A 74 2.70 -0.82 2.12
N ASN A 75 3.71 -1.52 2.65
CA ASN A 75 3.92 -1.65 4.08
C ASN A 75 4.08 -0.29 4.78
N TYR A 76 4.97 0.56 4.27
CA TYR A 76 5.20 1.89 4.83
C TYR A 76 3.92 2.73 4.91
N ILE A 77 3.07 2.66 3.89
CA ILE A 77 1.83 3.43 3.84
C ILE A 77 0.81 2.89 4.84
N GLN A 78 0.65 1.57 4.89
CA GLN A 78 -0.27 0.93 5.84
C GLN A 78 0.14 1.23 7.28
N ASP A 79 1.41 1.04 7.63
CA ASP A 79 1.93 1.32 8.97
C ASP A 79 1.76 2.79 9.34
N LYS A 80 2.10 3.71 8.44
CA LYS A 80 1.97 5.16 8.68
C LYS A 80 0.52 5.57 8.88
N TYR A 81 -0.40 5.00 8.10
CA TYR A 81 -1.82 5.28 8.25
C TYR A 81 -2.34 4.76 9.59
N GLN A 82 -1.97 3.53 9.98
CA GLN A 82 -2.34 2.96 11.28
C GLN A 82 -1.81 3.80 12.44
N GLN A 83 -0.53 4.19 12.42
CA GLN A 83 0.04 5.09 13.43
C GLN A 83 -0.72 6.41 13.52
N THR A 84 -1.06 7.01 12.38
CA THR A 84 -1.83 8.26 12.34
C THR A 84 -3.26 8.07 12.88
N ALA A 85 -3.91 6.94 12.57
CA ALA A 85 -5.23 6.62 13.08
C ALA A 85 -5.20 6.39 14.60
N HIS A 86 -4.20 5.68 15.12
CA HIS A 86 -3.98 5.52 16.56
C HIS A 86 -3.81 6.86 17.28
N LEU A 87 -3.11 7.83 16.67
CA LEU A 87 -2.99 9.19 17.23
C LEU A 87 -4.31 9.97 17.22
N ARG A 88 -5.15 9.81 16.18
CA ARG A 88 -6.47 10.47 16.13
C ARG A 88 -7.43 9.98 17.20
N ILE A 89 -7.35 8.71 17.60
CA ILE A 89 -8.22 8.13 18.64
C ILE A 89 -7.88 8.71 20.03
N ILE A 90 -6.63 9.13 20.26
CA ILE A 90 -6.18 9.70 21.55
C ILE A 90 -6.58 11.19 21.68
N SER A 91 -7.07 11.85 20.63
CA SER A 91 -7.38 13.28 20.64
C SER A 91 -8.79 13.66 21.13
N ASP A 92 -9.58 12.73 21.70
CA ASP A 92 -10.94 13.04 22.18
C ASP A 92 -11.23 12.63 23.64
N ASP A 93 -10.22 12.10 24.36
CA ASP A 93 -10.34 11.94 25.80
C ASP A 93 -10.05 13.28 26.47
N ASN A 94 -11.13 14.04 26.64
CA ASN A 94 -11.59 14.67 27.87
C ASN A 94 -10.71 14.37 29.10
N CYS A 95 -9.47 14.86 29.12
CA CYS A 95 -8.64 14.94 30.31
C CYS A 95 -9.13 16.15 31.11
N GLY A 96 -10.34 16.00 31.67
CA GLY A 96 -10.79 16.79 32.80
C GLY A 96 -9.88 16.49 33.98
N CYS A 97 -8.74 17.18 34.04
CA CYS A 97 -8.04 17.39 35.30
C CYS A 97 -9.02 18.15 36.20
N GLY A 98 -9.77 17.40 36.98
CA GLY A 98 -10.67 17.92 38.00
C GLY A 98 -9.90 18.78 38.99
N ASN A 99 -10.47 19.96 39.25
CA ASN A 99 -10.34 20.83 40.42
C ASN A 99 -9.00 20.84 41.20
#